data_AF-A0AAV0PMC6-F1
#
_entry.id   AF-A0AAV0PMC6-F1
#
_cell.length_a   1.000
_cell.length_b   1.000
_cell.length_c   1.000
_cell.angle_alpha   90.00
_cell.angle_beta   90.00
_cell.angle_gamma   90.00
#
_symmetry.space_group_name_H-M   'P 1'
#
loop_
_entity.id
_entity.type
_entity.pdbx_description
1 polymer ?
#
loop_
_entity_poly.entity_id
_entity_poly.type
_entity_poly.pdbx_seq_one_letter_code
_entity_poly.pdbx_strand_id
1 'polypeptide(L)'
;MAPPIETPTKAPVAAVPYSHPPLNERILTSMTRRSVAAHPWHDLEIGPGAPKIFNCVVEIGKGSKVKYELDKKSGLIKVDRVLYSSVVYPHNYGFVPRTLCEDNDPLDVLVIMQEPVLPGCFLRAKAIGVMPMIDQGEKDDKIIAVCADDPEYRHYNDIKELPPHRLAEIRRFFEDCKSHFLSCLPITMFLVLRRHLNSCFGLIRKRMCFVFLGNFVMIDKKNENKEVAVNDFLPATDAYQAVQHSM
;
A
#
# COMPACT_ATOMS: atom_id res chain seq x y z
N MET A 1 -40.87 -17.32 79.10
CA MET A 1 -41.45 -16.10 78.50
C MET A 1 -40.33 -15.09 78.45
N ALA A 2 -39.64 -15.00 77.31
CA ALA A 2 -38.45 -14.16 77.15
C ALA A 2 -38.86 -12.68 76.98
N PRO A 3 -38.08 -11.71 77.48
CA PRO A 3 -38.40 -10.30 77.36
C PRO A 3 -38.23 -9.79 75.90
N PRO A 4 -38.95 -8.75 75.49
CA PRO A 4 -38.91 -8.24 74.11
C PRO A 4 -37.57 -7.58 73.80
N ILE A 5 -37.05 -7.83 72.60
CA ILE A 5 -35.86 -7.19 72.04
C ILE A 5 -36.27 -5.82 71.48
N GLU A 6 -35.75 -4.74 72.05
CA GLU A 6 -35.90 -3.39 71.50
C GLU A 6 -35.04 -3.24 70.22
N THR A 7 -35.68 -2.85 69.12
CA THR A 7 -34.98 -2.46 67.89
C THR A 7 -34.62 -0.97 67.96
N PRO A 8 -33.34 -0.59 67.74
CA PRO A 8 -32.97 0.82 67.74
C PRO A 8 -33.51 1.51 66.48
N THR A 9 -34.29 2.57 66.68
CA THR A 9 -34.85 3.41 65.62
C THR A 9 -33.71 4.14 64.90
N LYS A 10 -33.54 3.87 63.61
CA LYS A 10 -32.53 4.52 62.76
C LYS A 10 -32.98 5.96 62.48
N ALA A 11 -32.25 6.95 63.01
CA ALA A 11 -32.47 8.36 62.69
C ALA A 11 -32.27 8.62 61.18
N PRO A 12 -33.01 9.58 60.58
CA PRO A 12 -32.91 9.88 59.16
C PRO A 12 -31.57 10.56 58.87
N VAL A 13 -30.73 9.92 58.05
CA VAL A 13 -29.47 10.49 57.58
C VAL A 13 -29.79 11.55 56.52
N ALA A 14 -29.46 12.80 56.79
CA ALA A 14 -29.58 13.89 55.82
C ALA A 14 -28.73 13.59 54.57
N ALA A 15 -29.31 13.75 53.38
CA ALA A 15 -28.61 13.56 52.12
C ALA A 15 -27.57 14.67 51.93
N VAL A 16 -26.29 14.32 52.04
CA VAL A 16 -25.19 15.21 51.68
C VAL A 16 -25.12 15.27 50.15
N PRO A 17 -25.19 16.44 49.50
CA PRO A 17 -24.97 16.54 48.06
C PRO A 17 -23.51 16.22 47.78
N TYR A 18 -23.25 15.07 47.15
CA TYR A 18 -21.93 14.73 46.64
C TYR A 18 -21.59 15.69 45.49
N SER A 19 -20.80 16.73 45.77
CA SER A 19 -20.16 17.50 44.71
C SER A 19 -19.03 16.64 44.14
N HIS A 20 -19.19 16.18 42.90
CA HIS A 20 -18.07 15.58 42.18
C HIS A 20 -16.90 16.58 42.17
N PRO A 21 -15.67 16.16 42.51
CA PRO A 21 -14.52 17.03 42.35
C PRO A 21 -14.44 17.46 40.88
N PRO A 22 -14.24 18.76 40.57
CA PRO A 22 -14.10 19.19 39.19
C PRO A 22 -12.90 18.46 38.58
N LEU A 23 -13.14 17.80 37.44
CA LEU A 23 -12.09 17.15 36.66
C LEU A 23 -10.98 18.17 36.44
N ASN A 24 -9.75 17.84 36.85
CA ASN A 24 -8.65 18.77 36.70
C ASN A 24 -8.41 19.05 35.19
N GLU A 25 -8.06 20.29 34.85
CA GLU A 25 -7.80 20.68 33.46
C GLU A 25 -6.71 19.83 32.81
N ARG A 26 -5.78 19.25 33.58
CA ARG A 26 -4.75 18.32 33.07
C ARG A 26 -5.35 17.01 32.56
N ILE A 27 -6.40 16.48 33.19
CA ILE A 27 -7.13 15.28 32.79
C ILE A 27 -7.93 15.61 31.53
N LEU A 28 -8.62 16.74 31.50
CA LEU A 28 -9.32 17.21 30.30
C LEU A 28 -8.34 17.43 29.13
N THR A 29 -7.19 18.04 29.37
CA THR A 29 -6.13 18.22 28.36
C THR A 29 -5.54 16.88 27.91
N SER A 30 -5.43 15.89 28.80
CA SER A 30 -4.99 14.53 28.47
C SER A 30 -6.01 13.77 27.62
N MET A 31 -7.31 14.01 27.83
CA MET A 31 -8.41 13.46 27.02
C MET A 31 -8.60 14.19 25.69
N THR A 32 -8.15 15.45 25.59
CA THR A 32 -8.25 16.28 24.37
C THR A 32 -7.09 16.05 23.40
N ARG A 33 -6.02 15.33 23.81
CA ARG A 33 -4.96 14.89 22.90
C ARG A 33 -5.42 13.69 22.08
N ARG A 34 -6.15 13.99 21.01
CA ARG A 34 -6.52 13.16 19.84
C ARG A 34 -7.06 11.76 20.18
N SER A 35 -8.38 11.68 20.36
CA SER A 35 -9.15 10.43 20.25
C SER A 35 -9.40 10.02 18.79
N VAL A 36 -8.53 10.39 17.87
CA VAL A 36 -8.59 10.00 16.46
C VAL A 36 -7.43 9.02 16.27
N ALA A 37 -7.73 7.82 15.78
CA ALA A 37 -6.69 6.85 15.43
C ALA A 37 -5.63 7.56 14.56
N ALA A 38 -4.36 7.45 14.94
CA ALA A 38 -3.29 8.13 14.22
C ALA A 38 -3.26 7.64 12.76
N HIS A 39 -3.30 8.57 11.81
CA HIS A 39 -3.28 8.25 10.39
C HIS A 39 -1.87 7.84 9.98
N PRO A 40 -1.62 6.58 9.54
CA PRO A 40 -0.27 6.07 9.30
C PRO A 40 0.54 6.89 8.30
N TRP A 41 -0.12 7.51 7.32
CA TRP A 41 0.55 8.35 6.32
C TRP A 41 0.85 9.78 6.80
N HIS A 42 -0.01 10.41 7.59
CA HIS A 42 0.11 11.84 7.90
C HIS A 42 0.69 12.09 9.30
N ASP A 43 0.29 11.28 10.28
CA ASP A 43 0.69 11.49 11.67
C ASP A 43 2.08 10.89 11.97
N LEU A 44 2.47 9.80 11.31
CA LEU A 44 3.78 9.19 11.49
C LEU A 44 4.88 10.06 10.90
N GLU A 45 5.92 10.33 11.69
CA GLU A 45 7.11 11.02 11.21
C GLU A 45 7.97 10.09 10.36
N ILE A 46 8.60 10.62 9.30
CA ILE A 46 9.56 9.88 8.47
C ILE A 46 10.76 9.40 9.32
N GLY A 47 11.10 10.12 10.38
CA GLY A 47 12.21 9.78 11.28
C GLY A 47 13.48 10.59 10.98
N PRO A 48 14.36 10.75 12.00
CA PRO A 48 15.48 11.70 11.94
C PRO A 48 16.64 11.27 11.03
N GLY A 49 16.64 10.03 10.54
CA GLY A 49 17.69 9.49 9.67
C GLY A 49 17.45 9.69 8.18
N ALA A 50 16.35 10.32 7.79
CA ALA A 50 15.96 10.51 6.40
C ALA A 50 16.98 11.39 5.64
N PRO A 51 17.23 11.14 4.35
CA PRO A 51 16.60 10.14 3.48
C PRO A 51 17.25 8.74 3.56
N LYS A 52 18.34 8.56 4.32
CA LYS A 52 19.08 7.29 4.37
C LYS A 52 18.37 6.20 5.16
N ILE A 53 17.84 6.56 6.33
CA ILE A 53 17.08 5.67 7.22
C ILE A 53 15.76 6.37 7.55
N PHE A 54 14.65 5.76 7.16
CA PHE A 54 13.31 6.29 7.37
C PHE A 54 12.38 5.23 7.98
N ASN A 55 11.28 5.68 8.55
CA ASN A 55 10.20 4.83 8.99
C ASN A 55 9.41 4.37 7.76
N CYS A 56 9.08 3.09 7.70
CA CYS A 56 8.28 2.46 6.66
C CYS A 56 7.06 1.84 7.32
N VAL A 57 5.86 2.12 6.81
CA VAL A 57 4.63 1.42 7.22
C VAL A 57 4.46 0.21 6.32
N VAL A 58 4.43 -0.99 6.89
CA VAL A 58 4.27 -2.24 6.15
C VAL A 58 2.79 -2.46 5.85
N GLU A 59 2.47 -2.66 4.58
CA GLU A 59 1.13 -3.02 4.13
C GLU A 59 1.01 -4.52 3.90
N ILE A 60 2.03 -5.12 3.28
CA ILE A 60 1.99 -6.52 2.87
C ILE A 60 3.19 -7.25 3.44
N GLY A 61 2.93 -8.22 4.30
CA GLY A 61 3.96 -9.10 4.84
C GLY A 61 4.55 -10.02 3.76
N LYS A 62 5.84 -10.32 3.91
CA LYS A 62 6.54 -11.33 3.10
C LYS A 62 5.77 -12.65 3.04
N GLY A 63 5.65 -13.23 1.84
CA GLY A 63 4.93 -14.48 1.58
C GLY A 63 3.41 -14.34 1.46
N SER A 64 2.84 -13.15 1.69
CA SER A 64 1.41 -12.92 1.53
C SER A 64 1.00 -12.89 0.06
N LYS A 65 -0.21 -13.40 -0.23
CA LYS A 65 -0.94 -13.23 -1.50
C LYS A 65 -1.99 -12.13 -1.43
N VAL A 66 -2.29 -11.65 -0.24
CA VAL A 66 -3.31 -10.62 -0.03
C VAL A 66 -2.64 -9.28 -0.24
N LYS A 67 -3.10 -8.55 -1.26
CA LYS A 67 -2.71 -7.17 -1.48
C LYS A 67 -3.53 -6.29 -0.55
N TYR A 68 -2.85 -5.76 0.46
CA TYR A 68 -3.37 -4.73 1.32
C TYR A 68 -3.02 -3.36 0.74
N GLU A 69 -3.85 -2.37 1.02
CA GLU A 69 -3.66 -0.97 0.64
C GLU A 69 -4.09 -0.07 1.79
N LEU A 70 -3.41 1.05 1.98
CA LEU A 70 -3.88 2.11 2.85
C LEU A 70 -5.11 2.79 2.23
N ASP A 71 -6.25 2.75 2.91
CA ASP A 71 -7.35 3.65 2.58
C ASP A 71 -7.06 5.06 3.09
N LYS A 72 -6.62 5.94 2.19
CA LYS A 72 -6.23 7.35 2.45
C LYS A 72 -7.30 8.17 3.19
N LYS A 73 -8.58 7.78 3.10
CA LYS A 73 -9.68 8.51 3.75
C LYS A 73 -9.83 8.10 5.21
N SER A 74 -9.75 6.80 5.50
CA SER A 74 -9.94 6.27 6.86
C SER A 74 -8.65 6.11 7.65
N GLY A 75 -7.49 6.05 6.98
CA GLY A 75 -6.20 5.72 7.57
C GLY A 75 -6.07 4.25 7.97
N LEU A 76 -7.01 3.39 7.54
CA LEU A 76 -7.00 1.96 7.85
C LEU A 76 -6.43 1.16 6.69
N ILE A 77 -5.80 0.03 7.02
CA ILE A 77 -5.36 -0.95 6.03
C ILE A 77 -6.57 -1.74 5.53
N LYS A 78 -6.82 -1.66 4.24
CA LYS A 78 -7.90 -2.34 3.53
C LYS A 78 -7.34 -3.46 2.67
N VAL A 79 -8.11 -4.52 2.48
CA VAL A 79 -7.81 -5.54 1.46
C VAL A 79 -8.24 -5.00 0.09
N ASP A 80 -7.29 -4.80 -0.83
CA ASP A 80 -7.55 -4.46 -2.23
C ASP A 80 -8.06 -5.72 -2.95
N ARG A 81 -7.23 -6.77 -2.97
CA ARG A 81 -7.53 -8.06 -3.62
C ARG A 81 -6.62 -9.18 -3.14
N VAL A 82 -7.02 -10.42 -3.43
CA VAL A 82 -6.15 -11.60 -3.30
C VAL A 82 -5.55 -11.91 -4.67
N LEU A 83 -4.23 -12.03 -4.75
CA LEU A 83 -3.54 -12.41 -5.98
C LEU A 83 -3.95 -13.83 -6.40
N TYR A 84 -4.46 -13.98 -7.62
CA TYR A 84 -4.91 -15.26 -8.17
C TYR A 84 -3.74 -16.14 -8.62
N SER A 85 -2.61 -15.53 -9.00
CA SER A 85 -1.42 -16.26 -9.42
C SER A 85 -0.72 -16.96 -8.23
N SER A 86 0.17 -17.89 -8.53
CA SER A 86 1.05 -18.51 -7.53
C SER A 86 2.11 -17.55 -6.98
N VAL A 87 2.08 -16.27 -7.38
CA VAL A 87 3.03 -15.25 -6.99
C VAL A 87 2.71 -14.77 -5.57
N VAL A 88 3.75 -14.65 -4.75
CA VAL A 88 3.71 -14.12 -3.39
C VAL A 88 4.69 -12.96 -3.30
N TYR A 89 4.44 -12.00 -2.41
CA TYR A 89 5.40 -10.92 -2.17
C TYR A 89 6.70 -11.52 -1.57
N PRO A 90 7.86 -11.39 -2.24
CA PRO A 90 9.11 -12.03 -1.79
C PRO A 90 9.68 -11.37 -0.51
N HIS A 91 9.32 -10.11 -0.28
CA HIS A 91 9.76 -9.28 0.83
C HIS A 91 8.60 -8.43 1.36
N ASN A 92 8.81 -7.79 2.51
CA ASN A 92 7.79 -6.92 3.09
C ASN A 92 7.61 -5.69 2.21
N TYR A 93 6.38 -5.32 1.93
CA TYR A 93 6.03 -4.19 1.08
C TYR A 93 5.25 -3.16 1.88
N GLY A 94 5.49 -1.89 1.59
CA GLY A 94 4.83 -0.80 2.26
C GLY A 94 5.19 0.54 1.64
N PHE A 95 5.03 1.61 2.41
CA PHE A 95 5.25 2.97 1.94
C PHE A 95 5.98 3.82 2.98
N VAL A 96 6.54 4.93 2.51
CA VAL A 96 7.16 5.96 3.35
C VAL A 96 6.08 6.97 3.80
N PRO A 97 5.86 7.18 5.11
CA PRO A 97 4.89 8.15 5.61
C PRO A 97 5.31 9.57 5.19
N ARG A 98 4.36 10.50 5.11
CA ARG A 98 4.57 11.90 4.70
C ARG A 98 5.35 12.08 3.39
N THR A 99 5.17 11.15 2.46
CA THR A 99 5.66 11.30 1.08
C THR A 99 4.50 11.34 0.10
N LEU A 100 4.70 11.97 -1.06
CA LEU A 100 3.73 12.01 -2.15
C LEU A 100 4.46 11.93 -3.49
N CYS A 101 4.11 10.95 -4.30
CA CYS A 101 4.63 10.73 -5.63
C CYS A 101 3.69 11.29 -6.72
N GLU A 102 4.14 11.25 -7.98
CA GLU A 102 3.41 11.82 -9.12
C GLU A 102 2.07 11.11 -9.40
N ASP A 103 1.94 9.85 -8.95
CA ASP A 103 0.73 9.02 -8.97
C ASP A 103 -0.28 9.36 -7.85
N ASN A 104 0.02 10.37 -7.02
CA ASN A 104 -0.71 10.75 -5.81
C ASN A 104 -0.71 9.68 -4.70
N ASP A 105 0.14 8.67 -4.77
CA ASP A 105 0.37 7.68 -3.72
C ASP A 105 1.63 8.01 -2.91
N PRO A 106 1.75 7.51 -1.66
CA PRO A 106 2.99 7.59 -0.92
C PRO A 106 4.08 6.75 -1.61
N LEU A 107 5.34 7.13 -1.42
CA LEU A 107 6.46 6.45 -2.05
C LEU A 107 6.55 4.99 -1.59
N ASP A 108 6.45 4.09 -2.56
CA ASP A 108 6.51 2.64 -2.37
C ASP A 108 7.90 2.17 -1.94
N VAL A 109 7.94 1.22 -1.01
CA VAL A 109 9.17 0.60 -0.53
C VAL A 109 9.03 -0.91 -0.33
N LEU A 110 10.02 -1.64 -0.85
CA LEU A 110 10.22 -3.06 -0.61
C LEU A 110 11.35 -3.24 0.42
N VAL A 111 11.00 -3.77 1.60
CA VAL A 111 11.92 -3.97 2.72
C VAL A 111 12.34 -5.44 2.83
N ILE A 112 13.62 -5.67 2.58
CA ILE A 112 14.28 -6.96 2.74
C ILE A 112 14.58 -7.20 4.23
N MET A 113 14.09 -8.34 4.72
CA MET A 113 14.19 -8.78 6.11
C MET A 113 14.00 -10.30 6.19
N GLN A 114 14.48 -10.91 7.28
CA GLN A 114 14.28 -12.33 7.55
C GLN A 114 12.80 -12.70 7.71
N GLU A 115 12.09 -12.02 8.61
CA GLU A 115 10.72 -12.33 9.01
C GLU A 115 9.66 -11.47 8.30
N PRO A 116 8.43 -12.01 8.12
CA PRO A 116 7.29 -11.22 7.68
C PRO A 116 6.80 -10.29 8.80
N VAL A 117 6.43 -9.07 8.44
CA VAL A 117 5.79 -8.12 9.35
C VAL A 117 4.29 -8.03 9.09
N LEU A 118 3.53 -7.82 10.15
CA LEU A 118 2.08 -7.68 10.07
C LEU A 118 1.69 -6.36 9.39
N PRO A 119 0.63 -6.36 8.56
CA PRO A 119 0.08 -5.14 7.98
C PRO A 119 -0.27 -4.08 9.04
N GLY A 120 0.09 -2.82 8.78
CA GLY A 120 -0.13 -1.68 9.66
C GLY A 120 0.97 -1.46 10.70
N CYS A 121 1.93 -2.37 10.85
CA CYS A 121 3.13 -2.13 11.65
C CYS A 121 4.11 -1.21 10.91
N PHE A 122 4.91 -0.43 11.63
CA PHE A 122 6.00 0.34 11.05
C PHE A 122 7.35 -0.18 11.54
N LEU A 123 8.39 0.03 10.72
CA LEU A 123 9.77 -0.37 11.00
C LEU A 123 10.74 0.69 10.48
N ARG A 124 12.01 0.60 10.88
CA ARG A 124 13.08 1.45 10.35
C ARG A 124 13.71 0.79 9.13
N ALA A 125 13.53 1.40 7.97
CA ALA A 125 14.07 0.95 6.69
C ALA A 125 15.28 1.81 6.29
N LYS A 126 16.33 1.17 5.80
CA LYS A 126 17.51 1.83 5.22
C LYS A 126 17.50 1.64 3.71
N ALA A 127 17.42 2.73 2.96
CA ALA A 127 17.45 2.68 1.50
C ALA A 127 18.82 2.21 0.99
N ILE A 128 18.80 1.26 0.05
CA ILE A 128 19.99 0.68 -0.59
C ILE A 128 19.95 0.79 -2.13
N GLY A 129 18.79 1.07 -2.71
CA GLY A 129 18.64 1.30 -4.14
C GLY A 129 17.22 1.69 -4.51
N VAL A 130 17.01 2.01 -5.78
CA VAL A 130 15.69 2.29 -6.34
C VAL A 130 15.51 1.49 -7.62
N MET A 131 14.30 0.99 -7.83
CA MET A 131 13.88 0.31 -9.03
C MET A 131 12.89 1.22 -9.77
N PRO A 132 13.35 1.93 -10.81
CA PRO A 132 12.46 2.78 -11.60
C PRO A 132 11.48 1.91 -12.37
N MET A 133 10.19 2.20 -12.22
CA MET A 133 9.12 1.52 -12.93
C MET A 133 8.14 2.55 -13.49
N ILE A 134 7.58 2.24 -14.66
CA ILE A 134 6.53 3.06 -15.28
C ILE A 134 5.24 2.24 -15.20
N ASP A 135 4.25 2.75 -14.46
CA ASP A 135 2.90 2.18 -14.46
C ASP A 135 1.91 3.09 -15.17
N GLN A 136 1.24 2.54 -16.20
CA GLN A 136 0.24 3.24 -17.02
C GLN A 136 0.67 4.60 -17.62
N GLY A 137 1.98 4.88 -17.67
CA GLY A 137 2.54 6.15 -18.18
C GLY A 137 2.97 7.11 -17.09
N GLU A 138 2.70 6.79 -15.82
CA GLU A 138 3.15 7.51 -14.64
C GLU A 138 4.40 6.85 -14.05
N LYS A 139 5.23 7.66 -13.39
CA LYS A 139 6.48 7.22 -12.77
C LYS A 139 6.17 6.65 -11.39
N ASP A 140 6.41 5.35 -11.22
CA ASP A 140 6.16 4.58 -10.00
C ASP A 140 7.50 4.00 -9.52
N ASP A 141 8.34 4.86 -8.95
CA ASP A 141 9.65 4.47 -8.45
C ASP A 141 9.50 3.65 -7.16
N LYS A 142 10.09 2.45 -7.13
CA LYS A 142 10.03 1.57 -5.96
C LYS A 142 11.35 1.57 -5.22
N ILE A 143 11.35 2.03 -3.98
CA ILE A 143 12.55 2.02 -3.14
C ILE A 143 12.85 0.59 -2.70
N ILE A 144 14.11 0.17 -2.83
CA ILE A 144 14.60 -1.07 -2.27
C ILE A 144 15.36 -0.73 -0.99
N ALA A 145 14.92 -1.32 0.12
CA ALA A 145 15.45 -1.05 1.44
C ALA A 145 15.71 -2.35 2.21
N VAL A 146 16.55 -2.25 3.24
CA VAL A 146 16.76 -3.30 4.24
C VAL A 146 16.24 -2.83 5.59
N CYS A 147 15.80 -3.75 6.44
CA CYS A 147 15.48 -3.41 7.82
C CYS A 147 16.77 -2.96 8.56
N ALA A 148 16.76 -1.77 9.14
CA ALA A 148 17.93 -1.20 9.83
C ALA A 148 18.24 -1.95 11.14
N ASP A 149 17.23 -2.61 11.71
CA ASP A 149 17.29 -3.35 12.98
C ASP A 149 17.55 -4.85 12.79
N ASP A 150 17.52 -5.37 11.55
CA ASP A 150 17.76 -6.79 11.27
C ASP A 150 19.29 -7.07 11.21
N PRO A 151 19.85 -7.89 12.12
CA PRO A 151 21.28 -8.21 12.14
C PRO A 151 21.81 -8.79 10.83
N GLU A 152 20.96 -9.53 10.10
CA GLU A 152 21.33 -10.20 8.85
C GLU A 152 21.48 -9.21 7.72
N TYR A 153 20.61 -8.20 7.63
CA TYR A 153 20.56 -7.30 6.47
C TYR A 153 21.09 -5.89 6.75
N ARG A 154 21.25 -5.49 8.01
CA ARG A 154 21.67 -4.11 8.38
C ARG A 154 23.02 -3.70 7.80
N HIS A 155 23.87 -4.64 7.41
CA HIS A 155 25.22 -4.36 6.92
C HIS A 155 25.23 -3.93 5.44
N TYR A 156 24.20 -4.26 4.66
CA TYR A 156 24.09 -3.87 3.25
C TYR A 156 23.85 -2.38 3.10
N ASN A 157 24.66 -1.68 2.30
CA ASN A 157 24.54 -0.23 2.09
C ASN A 157 24.20 0.14 0.64
N ASP A 158 24.44 -0.76 -0.31
CA ASP A 158 24.13 -0.55 -1.72
C ASP A 158 23.49 -1.81 -2.32
N ILE A 159 22.63 -1.61 -3.32
CA ILE A 159 21.90 -2.68 -3.99
C ILE A 159 22.82 -3.71 -4.66
N LYS A 160 24.03 -3.29 -5.07
CA LYS A 160 25.03 -4.18 -5.69
C LYS A 160 25.64 -5.18 -4.72
N GLU A 161 25.53 -4.93 -3.41
CA GLU A 161 26.02 -5.84 -2.37
C GLU A 161 25.08 -7.04 -2.18
N LEU A 162 23.83 -6.95 -2.66
CA LEU A 162 22.89 -8.06 -2.60
C LEU A 162 23.24 -9.18 -3.58
N PRO A 163 22.95 -10.45 -3.24
CA PRO A 163 23.14 -11.56 -4.16
C PRO A 163 22.35 -11.34 -5.47
N PRO A 164 22.92 -11.61 -6.64
CA PRO A 164 22.28 -11.35 -7.93
C PRO A 164 20.96 -12.12 -8.11
N HIS A 165 20.86 -13.30 -7.48
CA HIS A 165 19.63 -14.09 -7.47
C HIS A 165 18.45 -13.36 -6.79
N ARG A 166 18.71 -12.57 -5.73
CA ARG A 166 17.67 -11.78 -5.04
C ARG A 166 17.16 -10.64 -5.90
N LEU A 167 18.06 -9.97 -6.61
CA LEU A 167 17.69 -8.90 -7.55
C LEU A 167 16.84 -9.47 -8.70
N ALA A 168 17.18 -10.66 -9.21
CA ALA A 168 16.40 -11.34 -10.23
C ALA A 168 15.00 -11.74 -9.73
N GLU A 169 14.89 -12.25 -8.49
CA GLU A 169 13.61 -12.59 -7.84
C GLU A 169 12.70 -11.35 -7.72
N ILE A 170 13.24 -10.22 -7.25
CA ILE A 170 12.49 -8.96 -7.12
C ILE A 170 12.04 -8.46 -8.49
N ARG A 171 12.94 -8.42 -9.48
CA ARG A 171 12.62 -8.00 -10.85
C ARG A 171 11.48 -8.85 -11.41
N ARG A 172 11.59 -10.17 -11.29
CA ARG A 172 10.60 -11.11 -11.81
C ARG A 172 9.24 -10.94 -11.16
N PHE A 173 9.21 -10.68 -9.85
CA PHE A 173 7.97 -10.44 -9.12
C PHE A 173 7.19 -9.24 -9.69
N PHE A 174 7.84 -8.09 -9.90
CA PHE A 174 7.17 -6.90 -10.43
C PHE A 174 6.76 -7.04 -11.91
N GLU A 175 7.53 -7.78 -12.72
CA GLU A 175 7.15 -8.14 -14.09
C GLU A 175 5.86 -8.99 -14.11
N ASP A 176 5.81 -10.04 -13.28
CA ASP A 176 4.68 -10.98 -13.24
C ASP A 176 3.42 -10.34 -12.62
N CYS A 177 3.56 -9.53 -11.58
CA CYS A 177 2.45 -8.79 -10.96
C CYS A 177 1.76 -7.84 -11.95
N LYS A 178 2.53 -7.18 -12.83
CA LYS A 178 1.98 -6.27 -13.83
C LYS A 178 1.24 -7.00 -14.95
N SER A 179 1.79 -8.12 -15.43
CA SER A 179 1.13 -8.95 -16.46
C SER A 179 -0.29 -9.34 -16.04
N HIS A 180 -0.48 -9.62 -14.75
CA HIS A 180 -1.78 -9.95 -14.20
C HIS A 180 -2.73 -8.74 -14.12
N PHE A 181 -2.21 -7.53 -13.89
CA PHE A 181 -2.98 -6.28 -13.84
C PHE A 181 -3.68 -5.98 -15.19
N LEU A 182 -3.02 -6.25 -16.32
CA LEU A 182 -3.65 -6.09 -17.65
C LEU A 182 -4.66 -7.20 -17.98
N SER A 183 -4.51 -8.40 -17.41
CA SER A 183 -5.39 -9.55 -17.69
C SER A 183 -6.72 -9.53 -16.93
N CYS A 184 -6.84 -8.67 -15.90
CA CYS A 184 -8.06 -8.50 -15.10
C CYS A 184 -9.02 -7.43 -15.63
N LEU A 185 -8.72 -6.77 -16.76
CA LEU A 185 -9.77 -6.09 -17.53
C LEU A 185 -10.77 -7.16 -17.99
N PRO A 186 -12.09 -6.96 -17.82
CA PRO A 186 -13.08 -7.99 -18.06
C PRO A 186 -12.98 -8.52 -19.50
N ILE A 187 -12.45 -9.72 -19.66
CA ILE A 187 -12.52 -10.51 -20.91
C ILE A 187 -13.99 -10.75 -21.30
N THR A 188 -14.94 -10.50 -20.39
CA THR A 188 -16.38 -10.55 -20.66
C THR A 188 -16.88 -9.47 -21.63
N MET A 189 -16.10 -8.44 -21.99
CA MET A 189 -16.51 -7.48 -23.04
C MET A 189 -15.92 -7.75 -24.43
N PHE A 190 -15.08 -8.78 -24.60
CA PHE A 190 -14.52 -9.14 -25.91
C PHE A 190 -15.20 -10.36 -26.57
N LEU A 191 -15.86 -11.23 -25.78
CA LEU A 191 -16.52 -12.44 -26.31
C LEU A 191 -18.01 -12.29 -26.61
N VAL A 192 -18.69 -11.26 -26.10
CA VAL A 192 -20.12 -11.02 -26.38
C VAL A 192 -20.32 -10.27 -27.71
N LEU A 193 -19.41 -9.37 -28.09
CA LEU A 193 -19.52 -8.65 -29.37
C LEU A 193 -19.19 -9.52 -30.60
N ARG A 194 -18.39 -10.59 -30.42
CA ARG A 194 -18.03 -11.52 -31.49
C ARG A 194 -19.10 -12.58 -31.79
N ARG A 195 -20.09 -12.73 -30.90
CA ARG A 195 -21.24 -13.65 -31.09
C ARG A 195 -22.48 -12.98 -31.69
N HIS A 196 -22.59 -11.65 -31.63
CA HIS A 196 -23.75 -10.96 -32.21
C HIS A 196 -23.56 -10.47 -33.65
N LEU A 197 -22.32 -10.33 -34.12
CA LEU A 197 -22.02 -9.93 -35.50
C LEU A 197 -21.95 -11.08 -36.52
N ASN A 198 -22.04 -12.35 -36.09
CA ASN A 198 -22.00 -13.51 -36.98
C ASN A 198 -23.38 -14.17 -37.24
N SER A 199 -24.48 -13.59 -36.73
CA SER A 199 -25.84 -14.10 -36.99
C SER A 199 -26.63 -13.25 -37.99
N CYS A 200 -26.08 -12.14 -38.50
CA CYS A 200 -26.82 -11.19 -39.34
C CYS A 200 -25.99 -10.71 -40.53
N PHE A 201 -25.35 -11.57 -41.31
CA PHE A 201 -24.88 -11.19 -42.66
C PHE A 201 -24.85 -12.40 -43.60
N GLY A 202 -26.05 -12.94 -43.85
CA GLY A 202 -26.35 -13.61 -45.11
C GLY A 202 -27.20 -12.65 -45.95
N LEU A 203 -26.76 -12.37 -47.18
CA LEU A 203 -27.51 -11.69 -48.25
C LEU A 203 -27.76 -10.17 -48.09
N ILE A 204 -26.98 -9.33 -48.79
CA ILE A 204 -27.44 -8.55 -49.96
C ILE A 204 -26.31 -7.67 -50.52
N ARG A 205 -26.24 -7.69 -51.85
CA ARG A 205 -25.29 -7.06 -52.75
C ARG A 205 -25.41 -5.53 -52.84
N LYS A 206 -24.24 -4.90 -53.05
CA LYS A 206 -23.88 -3.82 -54.02
C LYS A 206 -24.59 -2.45 -53.99
N ARG A 207 -23.72 -1.42 -54.06
CA ARG A 207 -23.88 -0.02 -54.52
C ARG A 207 -24.49 0.99 -53.54
N MET A 208 -23.64 1.84 -52.94
CA MET A 208 -23.58 3.29 -53.26
C MET A 208 -22.29 3.91 -52.68
N CYS A 209 -21.70 4.79 -53.48
CA CYS A 209 -20.61 5.74 -53.27
C CYS A 209 -20.51 6.46 -51.90
N PHE A 210 -19.26 6.53 -51.43
CA PHE A 210 -18.48 7.74 -51.09
C PHE A 210 -18.84 8.63 -49.87
N VAL A 211 -17.79 8.79 -49.03
CA VAL A 211 -17.45 9.87 -48.08
C VAL A 211 -18.21 9.92 -46.74
N PHE A 212 -17.58 9.37 -45.70
CA PHE A 212 -17.02 10.23 -44.65
C PHE A 212 -15.82 9.53 -43.98
N LEU A 213 -14.68 10.24 -44.01
CA LEU A 213 -13.45 9.96 -43.28
C LEU A 213 -13.74 9.87 -41.77
N GLY A 214 -13.02 9.00 -41.06
CA GLY A 214 -12.84 9.13 -39.62
C GLY A 214 -12.67 7.82 -38.86
N ASN A 215 -11.45 7.29 -38.85
CA ASN A 215 -10.91 6.38 -37.82
C ASN A 215 -11.62 5.02 -37.63
N PHE A 216 -11.59 4.18 -38.66
CA PHE A 216 -11.49 2.75 -38.43
C PHE A 216 -10.01 2.43 -38.17
N VAL A 217 -9.53 2.66 -36.94
CA VAL A 217 -8.25 2.10 -36.50
C VAL A 217 -8.48 0.61 -36.41
N MET A 218 -8.08 -0.09 -37.48
CA MET A 218 -7.58 -1.45 -37.40
C MET A 218 -6.69 -1.51 -36.16
N ILE A 219 -7.17 -2.16 -35.10
CA ILE A 219 -6.30 -2.53 -33.98
C ILE A 219 -5.37 -3.57 -34.58
N ASP A 220 -4.29 -3.07 -35.16
CA ASP A 220 -3.15 -3.84 -35.57
C ASP A 220 -2.76 -4.74 -34.41
N LYS A 221 -2.40 -5.97 -34.76
CA LYS A 221 -1.55 -6.84 -33.95
C LYS A 221 -0.17 -6.18 -33.80
N LYS A 222 -0.13 -5.06 -33.09
CA LYS A 222 1.04 -4.29 -32.64
C LYS A 222 0.75 -3.83 -31.21
N ASN A 223 0.63 -4.80 -30.31
CA ASN A 223 0.85 -4.54 -28.89
C ASN A 223 1.63 -5.70 -28.27
N GLU A 224 2.47 -6.34 -29.11
CA GLU A 224 3.65 -7.04 -28.61
C GLU A 224 4.58 -5.96 -28.05
N ASN A 225 4.89 -6.07 -26.77
CA ASN A 225 5.89 -5.28 -26.05
C ASN A 225 5.60 -3.78 -25.88
N LYS A 226 4.68 -3.42 -24.98
CA LYS A 226 5.02 -2.35 -24.03
C LYS A 226 5.93 -2.99 -22.97
N GLU A 227 7.20 -3.17 -23.32
CA GLU A 227 8.24 -3.45 -22.34
C GLU A 227 8.16 -2.38 -21.27
N VAL A 228 7.73 -2.76 -20.07
CA VAL A 228 8.16 -2.01 -18.90
C VAL A 228 9.64 -2.31 -18.80
N ALA A 229 10.45 -1.33 -19.18
CA ALA A 229 11.84 -1.35 -18.80
C ALA A 229 11.85 -1.26 -17.27
N VAL A 230 11.93 -2.41 -16.59
CA VAL A 230 12.56 -2.43 -15.27
C VAL A 230 13.99 -2.02 -15.56
N ASN A 231 14.22 -0.71 -15.50
CA ASN A 231 15.54 -0.17 -15.68
C ASN A 231 16.44 -0.81 -14.63
N ASP A 232 17.72 -0.94 -14.94
CA ASP A 232 18.67 -1.52 -14.01
C ASP A 232 18.56 -0.85 -12.65
N PHE A 233 18.65 -1.66 -11.60
CA PHE A 233 18.58 -1.19 -10.22
C PHE A 233 19.58 -0.05 -10.03
N LEU A 234 19.07 1.10 -9.59
CA LEU A 234 19.88 2.27 -9.34
C LEU A 234 20.46 2.21 -7.92
N PRO A 235 21.68 2.76 -7.71
CA PRO A 235 22.38 2.73 -6.43
C PRO A 235 21.65 3.46 -5.31
N ALA A 236 22.15 3.31 -4.08
CA ALA A 236 21.56 3.90 -2.89
C ALA A 236 21.45 5.44 -2.96
N THR A 237 22.36 6.10 -3.69
CA THR A 237 22.34 7.56 -3.88
C THR A 237 21.07 8.04 -4.57
N ASP A 238 20.60 7.32 -5.59
CA ASP A 238 19.39 7.68 -6.32
C ASP A 238 18.14 7.42 -5.47
N ALA A 239 18.18 6.38 -4.63
CA ALA A 239 17.12 6.13 -3.65
C ALA A 239 16.98 7.29 -2.65
N TYR A 240 18.11 7.86 -2.19
CA TYR A 240 18.08 9.00 -1.28
C TYR A 240 17.47 10.24 -1.95
N GLN A 241 17.77 10.47 -3.23
CA GLN A 241 17.17 11.57 -3.99
C GLN A 241 15.67 11.36 -4.21
N ALA A 242 15.25 10.13 -4.52
CA ALA A 242 13.84 9.80 -4.70
C ALA A 242 13.04 10.02 -3.40
N VAL A 243 13.55 9.54 -2.26
CA VAL A 243 12.93 9.80 -0.95
C VAL A 243 12.89 11.30 -0.68
N GLN A 244 14.01 12.01 -0.86
CA GLN A 244 14.08 13.45 -0.59
C GLN A 244 13.17 14.29 -1.49
N HIS A 245 12.97 13.90 -2.75
CA HIS A 245 12.06 14.57 -3.67
C HIS A 245 10.58 14.32 -3.33
N SER A 246 10.28 13.18 -2.72
CA SER A 246 8.92 12.81 -2.33
C SER A 246 8.45 13.41 -0.99
N MET A 247 9.37 13.96 -0.19
CA MET A 247 9.11 14.62 1.10
C MET A 247 8.60 16.04 0.93
#